data_AF-A0A1H1XQ65-F1
#
_entry.id   AF-A0A1H1XQ65-F1
#
_cell.length_a   1.000
_cell.length_b   1.000
_cell.length_c   1.000
_cell.angle_alpha   90.00
_cell.angle_beta   90.00
_cell.angle_gamma   90.00
#
_symmetry.space_group_name_H-M   'P 1'
#
loop_
_entity.id
_entity.type
_entity.pdbx_description
1 polymer ?
#
loop_
_entity_poly.entity_id
_entity_poly.type
_entity_poly.pdbx_seq_one_letter_code
_entity_poly.pdbx_strand_id
1 'polypeptide(L)'
;MALVDSVTEWVQIVLNAGAIVTGGIVWKMYFENLKATIGTKDAERALASKQVDYWREKAVELEKRSPEAVERVLADRISIREDEIARLTNDKNMGSEELQRVTEEVKLLQRDLDQTKGFRAVLAMEQPDPDDPEYEEYLEYLADREDGVVEMEVVFLGTVGVDSGQLMITDPFYVDDQWQSEPYLSRRSYRDTQTGAILTEGEDFAAFDQPLEILGGAAPKDLIVSGRLAQLPDPEPPETFKYSYNGACQATLSRGYGELLYRDTGEVGAGVAFQSGWGDGFYGVFGEKHDGRIVRVYVNCGADPVALAKSEPEDSTPAPTA
;
A
#
# COMPACT_ATOMS: atom_id res chain seq x y z
N MET A 1 -103.12 20.63 -103.37
CA MET A 1 -102.74 21.28 -102.09
C MET A 1 -102.44 20.20 -101.04
N ALA A 2 -101.56 19.24 -101.36
CA ALA A 2 -101.19 18.11 -100.48
C ALA A 2 -99.70 17.74 -100.58
N LEU A 3 -98.92 18.45 -101.42
CA LEU A 3 -97.49 18.20 -101.63
C LEU A 3 -96.59 19.20 -100.87
N VAL A 4 -97.17 20.30 -100.38
CA VAL A 4 -96.42 21.39 -99.72
C VAL A 4 -96.22 21.10 -98.23
N ASP A 5 -97.17 20.45 -97.56
CA ASP A 5 -97.07 20.11 -96.13
C ASP A 5 -96.06 18.99 -95.81
N SER A 6 -95.85 18.05 -96.75
CA SER A 6 -94.89 16.95 -96.58
C SER A 6 -93.42 17.40 -96.66
N VAL A 7 -93.12 18.45 -97.44
CA VAL A 7 -91.76 18.97 -97.59
C VAL A 7 -91.38 19.80 -96.37
N THR A 8 -92.32 20.54 -95.79
CA THR A 8 -92.08 21.33 -94.56
C THR A 8 -91.78 20.46 -93.35
N GLU A 9 -92.48 19.32 -93.17
CA GLU A 9 -92.17 18.35 -92.11
C GLU A 9 -90.77 17.74 -92.26
N TRP A 10 -90.38 17.36 -93.48
CA TRP A 10 -89.07 16.78 -93.74
C TRP A 10 -87.92 17.76 -93.48
N VAL A 11 -88.09 19.03 -93.87
CA VAL A 11 -87.12 20.10 -93.59
C VAL A 11 -86.97 20.32 -92.08
N GLN A 12 -88.07 20.23 -91.32
CA GLN A 12 -88.05 20.41 -89.87
C GLN A 12 -87.38 19.24 -89.14
N ILE A 13 -87.56 18.01 -89.62
CA ILE A 13 -86.85 16.82 -89.11
C ILE A 13 -85.36 16.93 -89.39
N VAL A 14 -84.95 17.35 -90.59
CA VAL A 14 -83.53 17.53 -90.95
C VAL A 14 -82.89 18.65 -90.13
N LEU A 15 -83.60 19.76 -89.89
CA LEU A 15 -83.13 20.85 -89.02
C LEU A 15 -82.97 20.41 -87.57
N ASN A 16 -83.94 19.67 -87.03
CA ASN A 16 -83.86 19.13 -85.66
C ASN A 16 -82.74 18.08 -85.53
N ALA A 17 -82.58 17.20 -86.52
CA ALA A 17 -81.48 16.24 -86.57
C ALA A 17 -80.11 16.95 -86.66
N GLY A 18 -80.02 18.00 -87.48
CA GLY A 18 -78.84 18.86 -87.57
C GLY A 18 -78.52 19.54 -86.23
N ALA A 19 -79.53 20.08 -85.54
CA ALA A 19 -79.36 20.70 -84.23
C ALA A 19 -78.85 19.71 -83.17
N ILE A 20 -79.34 18.47 -83.16
CA ILE A 20 -78.88 17.41 -82.25
C ILE A 20 -77.42 17.03 -82.54
N VAL A 21 -77.05 16.88 -83.81
CA VAL A 21 -75.66 16.58 -84.20
C VAL A 21 -74.72 17.71 -83.82
N THR A 22 -75.12 18.96 -84.07
CA THR A 22 -74.32 20.14 -83.72
C THR A 22 -74.19 20.28 -82.21
N GLY A 23 -75.27 20.04 -81.46
CA GLY A 23 -75.26 20.00 -79.99
C GLY A 23 -74.35 18.89 -79.43
N GLY A 24 -74.34 17.72 -80.06
CA GLY A 24 -73.44 16.62 -79.70
C GLY A 24 -71.95 16.95 -79.92
N ILE A 25 -71.62 17.68 -80.98
CA ILE A 25 -70.25 18.14 -81.25
C ILE A 25 -69.80 19.17 -80.19
N VAL A 26 -70.67 20.14 -79.86
CA VAL A 26 -70.38 21.14 -78.82
C VAL A 26 -70.21 20.48 -77.45
N TRP A 27 -71.06 19.52 -77.11
CA TRP A 27 -70.95 18.77 -75.86
C TRP A 27 -69.66 17.94 -75.79
N LYS A 28 -69.26 17.31 -76.89
CA LYS A 28 -67.98 16.58 -76.98
C LYS A 28 -66.78 17.52 -76.76
N MET A 29 -66.76 18.69 -77.42
CA MET A 29 -65.70 19.68 -77.22
C MET A 29 -65.65 20.20 -75.78
N TYR A 30 -66.82 20.44 -75.16
CA TYR A 30 -66.90 20.86 -73.76
C TYR A 30 -66.37 19.77 -72.81
N PHE A 31 -66.70 18.50 -73.06
CA PHE A 31 -66.23 17.37 -72.27
C PHE A 31 -64.72 17.15 -72.41
N GLU A 32 -64.17 17.26 -73.63
CA GLU A 32 -62.73 17.18 -73.88
C GLU A 32 -61.97 18.33 -73.19
N ASN A 33 -62.53 19.55 -73.19
CA ASN A 33 -61.94 20.69 -72.48
C ASN A 33 -61.99 20.53 -70.95
N LEU A 34 -63.09 20.00 -70.41
CA LEU A 34 -63.20 19.64 -68.99
C LEU A 34 -62.17 18.58 -68.59
N LYS A 35 -62.01 17.53 -69.40
CA LYS A 35 -61.04 16.47 -69.15
C LYS A 35 -59.61 16.99 -69.18
N ALA A 36 -59.29 17.87 -70.13
CA ALA A 36 -58.01 18.56 -70.17
C ALA A 36 -57.79 19.44 -68.92
N THR A 37 -58.80 20.20 -68.50
CA THR A 37 -58.75 21.06 -67.31
C THR A 37 -58.61 20.27 -65.99
N ILE A 38 -59.23 19.09 -65.91
CA ILE A 38 -59.06 18.19 -64.76
C ILE A 38 -57.64 17.62 -64.76
N GLY A 39 -57.14 17.18 -65.92
CA GLY A 39 -55.78 16.67 -66.06
C GLY A 39 -54.70 17.70 -65.70
N THR A 40 -54.90 18.97 -66.07
CA THR A 40 -53.97 20.05 -65.68
C THR A 40 -54.02 20.32 -64.18
N LYS A 41 -55.21 20.30 -63.55
CA LYS A 41 -55.35 20.48 -62.10
C LYS A 41 -54.76 19.32 -61.29
N ASP A 42 -54.86 18.09 -61.77
CA ASP A 42 -54.23 16.94 -61.12
C ASP A 42 -52.70 16.99 -61.24
N ALA A 43 -52.18 17.46 -62.38
CA ALA A 43 -50.75 17.71 -62.55
C ALA A 43 -50.25 18.83 -61.62
N GLU A 44 -51.01 19.92 -61.48
CA GLU A 44 -50.71 21.01 -60.53
C GLU A 44 -50.73 20.52 -59.08
N ARG A 45 -51.71 19.69 -58.69
CA ARG A 45 -51.77 19.10 -57.34
C ARG A 45 -50.59 18.18 -57.05
N ALA A 46 -50.20 17.35 -58.02
CA ALA A 46 -49.03 16.48 -57.89
C ALA A 46 -47.71 17.27 -57.79
N LEU A 47 -47.62 18.41 -58.49
CA LEU A 47 -46.47 19.29 -58.39
C LEU A 47 -46.43 20.03 -57.05
N ALA A 48 -47.59 20.47 -56.56
CA ALA A 48 -47.75 21.09 -55.24
C ALA A 48 -47.42 20.11 -54.10
N SER A 49 -47.87 18.85 -54.18
CA SER A 49 -47.53 17.84 -53.16
C SER A 49 -46.02 17.57 -53.11
N LYS A 50 -45.37 17.43 -54.28
CA LYS A 50 -43.90 17.29 -54.35
C LYS A 50 -43.16 18.48 -53.76
N GLN A 51 -43.67 19.70 -53.96
CA GLN A 51 -43.08 20.88 -53.33
C GLN A 51 -43.25 20.85 -51.80
N VAL A 52 -44.42 20.46 -51.30
CA VAL A 52 -44.66 20.32 -49.85
C VAL A 52 -43.72 19.29 -49.23
N ASP A 53 -43.55 18.13 -49.86
CA ASP A 53 -42.63 17.09 -49.37
C ASP A 53 -41.18 17.58 -49.38
N TYR A 54 -40.76 18.26 -50.46
CA TYR A 54 -39.44 18.88 -50.55
C TYR A 54 -39.20 19.90 -49.43
N TRP A 55 -40.18 20.75 -49.12
CA TRP A 55 -40.06 21.73 -48.03
C TRP A 55 -40.06 21.08 -46.66
N ARG A 56 -40.82 19.99 -46.48
CA ARG A 56 -40.80 19.19 -45.24
C ARG A 56 -39.43 18.54 -45.02
N GLU A 57 -38.85 17.92 -46.04
CA GLU A 57 -37.51 17.34 -45.95
C GLU A 57 -36.45 18.40 -45.63
N LYS A 58 -36.52 19.56 -46.28
CA LYS A 58 -35.63 20.70 -45.97
C LYS A 58 -35.81 21.22 -44.55
N ALA A 59 -37.03 21.31 -44.05
CA ALA A 59 -37.30 21.75 -42.68
C ALA A 59 -36.69 20.78 -41.65
N VAL A 60 -36.82 19.47 -41.87
CA VAL A 60 -36.20 18.45 -41.02
C VAL A 60 -34.67 18.50 -41.08
N GLU A 61 -34.10 18.75 -42.27
CA GLU A 61 -32.65 18.92 -42.40
C GLU A 61 -32.16 20.18 -41.66
N LEU A 62 -32.92 21.28 -41.73
CA LEU A 62 -32.63 22.52 -41.02
C LEU A 62 -32.80 22.37 -39.50
N GLU A 63 -33.78 21.59 -39.01
CA GLU A 63 -33.90 21.27 -37.58
C GLU A 63 -32.73 20.44 -37.08
N LYS A 64 -32.24 19.47 -37.86
CA LYS A 64 -31.03 18.70 -37.51
C LYS A 64 -29.76 19.56 -37.50
N ARG A 65 -29.72 20.61 -38.32
CA ARG A 65 -28.64 21.62 -38.33
C ARG A 65 -28.95 22.81 -37.44
N SER A 66 -30.06 22.80 -36.71
CA SER A 66 -30.41 23.91 -35.84
C SER A 66 -29.34 24.04 -34.75
N PRO A 67 -28.98 25.26 -34.36
CA PRO A 67 -27.99 25.48 -33.30
C PRO A 67 -28.32 24.69 -32.04
N GLU A 68 -29.60 24.60 -31.67
CA GLU A 68 -30.07 23.86 -30.49
C GLU A 68 -29.84 22.34 -30.58
N ALA A 69 -30.09 21.73 -31.76
CA ALA A 69 -29.82 20.32 -31.96
C ALA A 69 -28.32 20.01 -31.94
N VAL A 70 -27.52 20.90 -32.52
CA VAL A 70 -26.05 20.79 -32.51
C VAL A 70 -25.50 20.99 -31.10
N GLU A 71 -25.99 21.96 -30.35
CA GLU A 71 -25.62 22.21 -28.95
C GLU A 71 -25.96 21.02 -28.06
N ARG A 72 -27.14 20.41 -28.23
CA ARG A 72 -27.50 19.20 -27.49
C ARG A 72 -26.56 18.04 -27.79
N VAL A 73 -26.28 17.77 -29.07
CA VAL A 73 -25.36 16.69 -29.47
C VAL A 73 -23.93 16.96 -28.98
N LEU A 74 -23.48 18.22 -29.00
CA LEU A 74 -22.18 18.61 -28.46
C LEU A 74 -22.14 18.46 -26.94
N ALA A 75 -23.18 18.89 -26.22
CA ALA A 75 -23.28 18.75 -24.77
C ALA A 75 -23.28 17.27 -24.35
N ASP A 76 -24.06 16.42 -25.02
CA ASP A 76 -24.08 14.98 -24.78
C ASP A 76 -22.69 14.36 -25.02
N ARG A 77 -22.01 14.80 -26.10
CA ARG A 77 -20.67 14.29 -26.42
C ARG A 77 -19.61 14.77 -25.43
N ILE A 78 -19.71 16.01 -24.94
CA ILE A 78 -18.82 16.55 -23.90
C ILE A 78 -19.04 15.74 -22.62
N SER A 79 -20.29 15.54 -22.18
CA SER A 79 -20.61 14.75 -20.99
C SER A 79 -20.06 13.33 -21.08
N ILE A 80 -20.26 12.63 -22.20
CA ILE A 80 -19.69 11.27 -22.41
C ILE A 80 -18.16 11.29 -22.31
N ARG A 81 -17.50 12.35 -22.81
CA ARG A 81 -16.04 12.47 -22.75
C ARG A 81 -15.55 12.82 -21.35
N GLU A 82 -16.26 13.65 -20.61
CA GLU A 82 -15.95 13.98 -19.22
C GLU A 82 -16.06 12.75 -18.32
N ASP A 83 -17.12 11.95 -18.48
CA ASP A 83 -17.29 10.69 -17.76
C ASP A 83 -16.17 9.69 -18.07
N GLU A 84 -15.79 9.57 -19.34
CA GLU A 84 -14.70 8.67 -19.75
C GLU A 84 -13.34 9.17 -19.22
N ILE A 85 -13.08 10.49 -19.23
CA ILE A 85 -11.87 11.07 -18.63
C ILE A 85 -11.84 10.83 -17.12
N ALA A 86 -12.97 10.97 -16.43
CA ALA A 86 -13.06 10.73 -14.99
C ALA A 86 -12.76 9.26 -14.66
N ARG A 87 -13.33 8.32 -15.41
CA ARG A 87 -13.03 6.89 -15.27
C ARG A 87 -11.56 6.58 -15.50
N LEU A 88 -10.98 7.06 -16.60
CA LEU A 88 -9.57 6.82 -16.93
C LEU A 88 -8.63 7.42 -15.89
N THR A 89 -8.99 8.56 -15.30
CA THR A 89 -8.22 9.18 -14.21
C THR A 89 -8.27 8.33 -12.95
N ASN A 90 -9.44 7.79 -12.60
CA ASN A 90 -9.58 6.90 -11.46
C ASN A 90 -8.79 5.59 -11.64
N ASP A 91 -8.88 4.96 -12.81
CA ASP A 91 -8.13 3.74 -13.12
C ASP A 91 -6.61 3.98 -13.08
N LYS A 92 -6.15 5.15 -13.56
CA LYS A 92 -4.75 5.56 -13.46
C LYS A 92 -4.29 5.75 -12.01
N ASN A 93 -5.12 6.37 -11.18
CA ASN A 93 -4.79 6.59 -9.76
C ASN A 93 -4.69 5.26 -9.02
N MET A 94 -5.68 4.37 -9.16
CA MET A 94 -5.63 3.03 -8.55
C MET A 94 -4.42 2.23 -9.03
N GLY A 95 -4.13 2.25 -10.33
CA GLY A 95 -2.94 1.61 -10.88
C GLY A 95 -1.64 2.19 -10.33
N SER A 96 -1.59 3.50 -10.06
CA SER A 96 -0.41 4.14 -9.46
C SER A 96 -0.20 3.77 -8.00
N GLU A 97 -1.29 3.61 -7.23
CA GLU A 97 -1.25 3.17 -5.83
C GLU A 97 -0.83 1.69 -5.74
N GLU A 98 -1.36 0.82 -6.58
CA GLU A 98 -0.94 -0.58 -6.66
C GLU A 98 0.53 -0.71 -7.06
N LEU A 99 0.98 0.10 -8.03
CA LEU A 99 2.38 0.12 -8.45
C LEU A 99 3.29 0.56 -7.30
N GLN A 100 2.87 1.56 -6.51
CA GLN A 100 3.61 1.99 -5.32
C GLN A 100 3.71 0.87 -4.30
N ARG A 101 2.59 0.21 -3.96
CA ARG A 101 2.58 -0.92 -3.01
C ARG A 101 3.50 -2.06 -3.47
N VAL A 102 3.39 -2.48 -4.73
CA VAL A 102 4.23 -3.55 -5.27
C VAL A 102 5.70 -3.13 -5.32
N THR A 103 6.00 -1.86 -5.62
CA THR A 103 7.37 -1.35 -5.59
C THR A 103 7.95 -1.37 -4.17
N GLU A 104 7.15 -1.06 -3.15
CA GLU A 104 7.55 -1.17 -1.75
C GLU A 104 7.79 -2.62 -1.33
N GLU A 105 6.89 -3.54 -1.70
CA GLU A 105 7.06 -4.98 -1.45
C GLU A 105 8.33 -5.53 -2.11
N VAL A 106 8.59 -5.16 -3.37
CA VAL A 106 9.82 -5.56 -4.07
C VAL A 106 11.07 -5.02 -3.40
N LYS A 107 11.05 -3.78 -2.89
CA LYS A 107 12.18 -3.21 -2.13
C LYS A 107 12.44 -3.96 -0.83
N LEU A 108 11.38 -4.34 -0.12
CA LEU A 108 11.49 -5.15 1.11
C LEU A 108 12.09 -6.52 0.79
N LEU A 109 11.58 -7.21 -0.23
CA LEU A 109 12.09 -8.52 -0.63
C LEU A 109 13.53 -8.47 -1.16
N GLN A 110 13.90 -7.43 -1.89
CA GLN A 110 15.29 -7.21 -2.31
C GLN A 110 16.21 -6.98 -1.11
N ARG A 111 15.74 -6.24 -0.10
CA ARG A 111 16.48 -6.03 1.15
C ARG A 111 16.71 -7.36 1.88
N ASP A 112 15.68 -8.18 2.01
CA ASP A 112 15.77 -9.49 2.66
C ASP A 112 16.71 -10.44 1.88
N LEU A 113 16.66 -10.37 0.54
CA LEU A 113 17.57 -11.12 -0.33
C LEU A 113 19.04 -10.67 -0.17
N ASP A 114 19.28 -9.37 -0.08
CA ASP A 114 20.64 -8.84 0.08
C ASP A 114 21.18 -9.09 1.49
N GLN A 115 20.32 -9.06 2.52
CA GLN A 115 20.66 -9.48 3.88
C GLN A 115 21.03 -10.96 3.95
N THR A 116 20.23 -11.84 3.33
CA THR A 116 20.53 -13.28 3.26
C THR A 116 21.80 -13.58 2.47
N LYS A 117 22.10 -12.82 1.41
CA LYS A 117 23.37 -12.94 0.66
C LYS A 117 24.58 -12.45 1.45
N GLY A 118 24.49 -11.29 2.09
CA GLY A 118 25.55 -10.78 2.96
C GLY A 118 25.83 -11.73 4.11
N PHE A 119 24.76 -12.31 4.67
CA PHE A 119 24.84 -13.32 5.72
C PHE A 119 25.46 -14.64 5.23
N ARG A 120 25.08 -15.13 4.04
CA ARG A 120 25.71 -16.30 3.41
C ARG A 120 27.20 -16.09 3.14
N ALA A 121 27.62 -14.86 2.82
CA ALA A 121 29.03 -14.53 2.63
C ALA A 121 29.81 -14.54 3.95
N VAL A 122 29.20 -14.10 5.06
CA VAL A 122 29.79 -14.20 6.41
C VAL A 122 29.91 -15.67 6.84
N LEU A 123 28.88 -16.48 6.60
CA LEU A 123 28.90 -17.92 6.88
C LEU A 123 29.92 -18.69 6.02
N ALA A 124 30.10 -18.30 4.75
CA ALA A 124 31.12 -18.91 3.89
C ALA A 124 32.56 -18.59 4.33
N MET A 125 32.75 -17.56 5.18
CA MET A 125 34.05 -17.25 5.79
C MET A 125 34.30 -18.05 7.09
N GLU A 126 33.27 -18.64 7.70
CA GLU A 126 33.37 -19.59 8.82
C GLU A 126 33.41 -21.04 8.31
N GLN A 127 34.40 -21.37 7.47
CA GLN A 127 34.80 -22.78 7.39
C GLN A 127 35.42 -23.14 8.75
N PRO A 128 35.02 -24.25 9.38
CA PRO A 128 35.59 -24.65 10.66
C PRO A 128 37.11 -24.78 10.52
N ASP A 129 37.84 -24.24 11.49
CA ASP A 129 39.30 -24.27 11.52
C ASP A 129 39.74 -25.74 11.47
N PRO A 130 40.68 -26.14 10.59
CA PRO A 130 41.21 -27.50 10.56
C PRO A 130 41.76 -27.99 11.91
N ASP A 131 42.11 -27.06 12.80
CA ASP A 131 42.61 -27.35 14.15
C ASP A 131 41.48 -27.47 15.22
N ASP A 132 40.20 -27.34 14.84
CA ASP A 132 39.04 -27.51 15.74
C ASP A 132 38.80 -29.01 16.04
N PRO A 133 38.69 -29.43 17.32
CA PRO A 133 38.39 -30.83 17.68
C PRO A 133 37.05 -31.36 17.12
N GLU A 134 36.11 -30.51 16.71
CA GLU A 134 34.85 -30.90 16.05
C GLU A 134 34.97 -31.01 14.51
N TYR A 135 36.14 -30.67 13.94
CA TYR A 135 36.38 -30.69 12.49
C TYR A 135 36.32 -32.11 11.89
N GLU A 136 36.79 -33.12 12.62
CA GLU A 136 36.72 -34.52 12.19
C GLU A 136 35.27 -35.02 12.11
N GLU A 137 34.40 -34.63 13.05
CA GLU A 137 32.98 -34.97 13.05
C GLU A 137 32.24 -34.29 11.88
N TYR A 138 32.61 -33.03 11.58
CA TYR A 138 32.10 -32.32 10.41
C TYR A 138 32.51 -32.99 9.08
N LEU A 139 33.75 -33.46 8.96
CA LEU A 139 34.21 -34.21 7.79
C LEU A 139 33.54 -35.58 7.65
N GLU A 140 33.32 -36.28 8.76
CA GLU A 140 32.61 -37.56 8.77
C GLU A 140 31.14 -37.39 8.34
N TYR A 141 30.49 -36.33 8.82
CA TYR A 141 29.14 -35.93 8.40
C TYR A 141 29.05 -35.58 6.90
N LEU A 142 30.07 -34.91 6.34
CA LEU A 142 30.15 -34.64 4.89
C LEU A 142 30.43 -35.89 4.07
N ALA A 143 31.21 -36.84 4.60
CA ALA A 143 31.62 -38.05 3.91
C ALA A 143 30.48 -39.07 3.73
N ASP A 144 29.45 -39.04 4.60
CA ASP A 144 28.29 -39.92 4.52
C ASP A 144 27.26 -39.47 3.46
N ARG A 145 27.50 -38.34 2.79
CA ARG A 145 26.59 -37.76 1.79
C ARG A 145 27.16 -37.88 0.38
N GLU A 146 26.36 -38.44 -0.53
CA GLU A 146 26.78 -38.69 -1.93
C GLU A 146 27.13 -37.40 -2.71
N ASP A 147 26.65 -36.24 -2.27
CA ASP A 147 26.85 -34.93 -2.89
C ASP A 147 27.81 -34.01 -2.11
N GLY A 148 28.15 -34.31 -0.86
CA GLY A 148 29.04 -33.51 -0.02
C GLY A 148 28.53 -32.09 0.25
N VAL A 149 27.22 -31.84 0.12
CA VAL A 149 26.60 -30.53 0.31
C VAL A 149 25.68 -30.58 1.53
N VAL A 150 25.93 -29.70 2.50
CA VAL A 150 24.96 -29.44 3.59
C VAL A 150 23.87 -28.51 3.05
N GLU A 151 22.61 -28.97 3.08
CA GLU A 151 21.49 -28.09 2.77
C GLU A 151 21.31 -27.10 3.92
N MET A 152 21.79 -25.88 3.69
CA MET A 152 21.69 -24.78 4.64
C MET A 152 20.47 -23.91 4.31
N GLU A 153 19.57 -23.80 5.28
CA GLU A 153 18.36 -22.97 5.20
C GLU A 153 18.35 -21.97 6.37
N VAL A 154 18.19 -20.69 6.08
CA VAL A 154 17.92 -19.69 7.12
C VAL A 154 16.41 -19.51 7.22
N VAL A 155 15.86 -19.78 8.40
CA VAL A 155 14.43 -19.68 8.68
C VAL A 155 14.14 -18.60 9.72
N PHE A 156 13.05 -17.87 9.51
CA PHE A 156 12.49 -17.00 10.53
C PHE A 156 11.80 -17.84 11.61
N LEU A 157 12.26 -17.76 12.86
CA LEU A 157 11.71 -18.53 13.98
C LEU A 157 10.59 -17.77 14.69
N GLY A 158 10.64 -16.43 14.68
CA GLY A 158 9.63 -15.59 15.32
C GLY A 158 10.15 -14.24 15.73
N THR A 159 9.39 -13.56 16.59
CA THR A 159 9.71 -12.23 17.13
C THR A 159 9.64 -12.25 18.65
N VAL A 160 10.58 -11.58 19.31
CA VAL A 160 10.54 -11.34 20.75
C VAL A 160 10.25 -9.87 21.01
N GLY A 161 9.25 -9.60 21.86
CA GLY A 161 8.93 -8.26 22.35
C GLY A 161 9.76 -7.96 23.60
N VAL A 162 10.38 -6.78 23.64
CA VAL A 162 11.27 -6.34 24.71
C VAL A 162 10.80 -4.99 25.22
N ASP A 163 10.59 -4.88 26.54
CA ASP A 163 10.09 -3.68 27.24
C ASP A 163 11.04 -3.21 28.36
N SER A 164 12.13 -3.96 28.56
CA SER A 164 13.15 -3.68 29.57
C SER A 164 14.51 -3.32 28.97
N GLY A 165 14.62 -3.29 27.64
CA GLY A 165 15.87 -3.26 26.91
C GLY A 165 16.77 -4.48 27.12
N GLN A 166 16.23 -5.60 27.59
CA GLN A 166 16.99 -6.78 28.02
C GLN A 166 16.35 -8.07 27.50
N LEU A 167 17.19 -9.03 27.13
CA LEU A 167 16.81 -10.38 26.71
C LEU A 167 17.58 -11.43 27.50
N MET A 168 16.98 -12.60 27.65
CA MET A 168 17.58 -13.76 28.28
C MET A 168 17.31 -15.02 27.46
N ILE A 169 18.37 -15.79 27.22
CA ILE A 169 18.29 -17.14 26.66
C ILE A 169 18.52 -18.12 27.80
N THR A 170 17.59 -19.06 27.97
CA THR A 170 17.66 -20.07 29.02
C THR A 170 16.90 -21.32 28.60
N ASP A 171 17.27 -22.46 29.17
CA ASP A 171 16.47 -23.67 29.07
C ASP A 171 15.16 -23.49 29.85
N PRO A 172 13.98 -23.68 29.21
CA PRO A 172 12.69 -23.61 29.90
C PRO A 172 12.59 -24.51 31.14
N PHE A 173 13.31 -25.64 31.20
CA PHE A 173 13.31 -26.54 32.34
C PHE A 173 13.89 -25.88 33.60
N TYR A 174 14.91 -25.04 33.46
CA TYR A 174 15.56 -24.38 34.59
C TYR A 174 14.70 -23.26 35.18
N VAL A 175 13.76 -22.70 34.40
CA VAL A 175 12.89 -21.60 34.86
C VAL A 175 12.05 -22.01 36.07
N ASP A 176 11.59 -23.25 36.14
CA ASP A 176 10.77 -23.72 37.27
C ASP A 176 11.62 -24.17 38.47
N ASP A 177 12.73 -24.88 38.20
CA ASP A 177 13.51 -25.54 39.26
C ASP A 177 14.65 -24.67 39.81
N GLN A 178 15.35 -23.92 38.95
CA GLN A 178 16.60 -23.23 39.29
C GLN A 178 16.43 -21.73 39.51
N TRP A 179 15.29 -21.15 39.10
CA TRP A 179 15.05 -19.72 39.22
C TRP A 179 15.04 -19.25 40.67
N GLN A 180 15.82 -18.21 40.96
CA GLN A 180 15.91 -17.62 42.29
C GLN A 180 15.03 -16.37 42.39
N SER A 181 14.05 -16.42 43.28
CA SER A 181 13.21 -15.25 43.62
C SER A 181 13.93 -14.35 44.60
N GLU A 182 14.81 -13.48 44.11
CA GLU A 182 15.41 -12.40 44.89
C GLU A 182 14.85 -11.03 44.49
N PRO A 183 14.75 -10.08 45.44
CA PRO A 183 14.27 -8.75 45.13
C PRO A 183 15.22 -8.03 44.16
N TYR A 184 14.66 -7.23 43.27
CA TYR A 184 15.44 -6.32 42.45
C TYR A 184 16.10 -5.25 43.32
N LEU A 185 17.42 -5.12 43.22
CA LEU A 185 18.18 -4.08 43.89
C LEU A 185 18.70 -3.11 42.83
N SER A 186 18.18 -1.88 42.84
CA SER A 186 18.74 -0.84 41.96
C SER A 186 20.16 -0.52 42.43
N ARG A 187 21.06 -0.33 41.47
CA ARG A 187 22.44 0.05 41.73
C ARG A 187 22.61 1.56 41.91
N ARG A 188 21.53 2.34 41.71
CA ARG A 188 21.59 3.80 41.72
C ARG A 188 21.56 4.32 43.15
N SER A 189 22.71 4.83 43.59
CA SER A 189 22.85 5.53 44.86
C SER A 189 23.11 7.02 44.63
N TYR A 190 22.55 7.84 45.49
CA TYR A 190 22.63 9.30 45.46
C TYR A 190 23.16 9.81 46.79
N ARG A 191 24.05 10.80 46.76
CA ARG A 191 24.51 11.51 47.95
C ARG A 191 23.85 12.87 48.02
N ASP A 192 23.21 13.18 49.14
CA ASP A 192 22.76 14.54 49.45
C ASP A 192 23.97 15.41 49.80
N THR A 193 24.13 16.50 49.06
CA THR A 193 25.19 17.49 49.25
C THR A 193 25.04 18.31 50.53
N GLN A 194 23.83 18.40 51.10
CA GLN A 194 23.57 19.18 52.31
C GLN A 194 23.73 18.34 53.59
N THR A 195 23.15 17.14 53.60
CA THR A 195 23.13 16.28 54.79
C THR A 195 24.24 15.22 54.77
N GLY A 196 24.82 14.93 53.60
CA GLY A 196 25.78 13.84 53.42
C GLY A 196 25.14 12.45 53.43
N ALA A 197 23.82 12.35 53.54
CA ALA A 197 23.10 11.09 53.52
C ALA A 197 23.22 10.42 52.15
N ILE A 198 23.39 9.10 52.15
CA ILE A 198 23.36 8.28 50.94
C ILE A 198 21.97 7.67 50.86
N LEU A 199 21.34 7.80 49.69
CA LEU A 199 20.03 7.25 49.38
C LEU A 199 20.15 6.28 48.22
N THR A 200 19.58 5.10 48.36
CA THR A 200 19.60 4.04 47.33
C THR A 200 18.19 3.83 46.79
N GLU A 201 18.05 3.85 45.47
CA GLU A 201 16.78 3.53 44.80
C GLU A 201 16.38 2.07 45.09
N GLY A 202 15.10 1.84 45.40
CA GLY A 202 14.56 0.52 45.78
C GLY A 202 14.63 0.22 47.28
N GLU A 203 15.57 0.81 48.03
CA GLU A 203 15.63 0.70 49.49
C GLU A 203 14.99 1.92 50.17
N ASP A 204 15.50 3.12 49.86
CA ASP A 204 15.07 4.37 50.51
C ASP A 204 13.89 5.04 49.78
N PHE A 205 13.76 4.81 48.47
CA PHE A 205 12.62 5.27 47.67
C PHE A 205 12.39 4.39 46.44
N ALA A 206 11.13 4.18 46.08
CA ALA A 206 10.74 3.35 44.95
C ALA A 206 10.51 4.16 43.65
N ALA A 207 10.20 5.45 43.76
CA ALA A 207 9.89 6.30 42.60
C ALA A 207 10.50 7.69 42.75
N PHE A 208 11.03 8.22 41.63
CA PHE A 208 11.63 9.56 41.60
C PHE A 208 10.64 10.70 41.82
N ASP A 209 9.35 10.43 41.67
CA ASP A 209 8.25 11.37 41.93
C ASP A 209 7.75 11.36 43.38
N GLN A 210 8.16 10.35 44.18
CA GLN A 210 7.68 10.21 45.54
C GLN A 210 8.42 11.17 46.49
N PRO A 211 7.71 11.98 47.28
CA PRO A 211 8.36 12.89 48.22
C PRO A 211 9.13 12.13 49.30
N LEU A 212 10.41 12.49 49.49
CA LEU A 212 11.28 11.93 50.51
C LEU A 212 11.09 12.67 51.84
N GLU A 213 10.43 12.05 52.82
CA GLU A 213 10.24 12.65 54.15
C GLU A 213 11.57 13.00 54.82
N ILE A 214 12.59 12.14 54.64
CA ILE A 214 13.94 12.29 55.20
C ILE A 214 14.62 13.59 54.70
N LEU A 215 14.24 14.08 53.53
CA LEU A 215 14.79 15.29 52.90
C LEU A 215 13.81 16.47 52.86
N GLY A 216 12.78 16.44 53.71
CA GLY A 216 11.82 17.54 53.86
C GLY A 216 10.65 17.50 52.86
N GLY A 217 10.34 16.32 52.32
CA GLY A 217 9.18 16.10 51.45
C GLY A 217 9.36 16.51 50.00
N ALA A 218 10.59 16.79 49.55
CA ALA A 218 10.89 17.02 48.14
C ALA A 218 11.05 15.70 47.39
N ALA A 219 10.64 15.66 46.11
CA ALA A 219 10.80 14.47 45.29
C ALA A 219 12.27 14.32 44.82
N PRO A 220 12.81 13.09 44.74
CA PRO A 220 14.17 12.82 44.28
C PRO A 220 14.51 13.49 42.95
N LYS A 221 13.57 13.50 41.99
CA LYS A 221 13.79 14.17 40.69
C LYS A 221 14.13 15.65 40.83
N ASP A 222 13.42 16.36 41.72
CA ASP A 222 13.56 17.80 41.88
C ASP A 222 14.88 18.10 42.58
N LEU A 223 15.28 17.22 43.50
CA LEU A 223 16.54 17.27 44.22
C LEU A 223 17.75 16.95 43.34
N ILE A 224 17.60 16.05 42.35
CA ILE A 224 18.63 15.77 41.35
C ILE A 224 18.80 16.97 40.42
N VAL A 225 17.69 17.53 39.91
CA VAL A 225 17.71 18.73 39.05
C VAL A 225 18.28 19.95 39.78
N SER A 226 17.97 20.11 41.06
CA SER A 226 18.52 21.21 41.87
C SER A 226 20.00 21.00 42.24
N GLY A 227 20.62 19.88 41.85
CA GLY A 227 21.99 19.52 42.21
C GLY A 227 22.18 19.16 43.68
N ARG A 228 21.09 18.96 44.43
CA ARG A 228 21.15 18.61 45.85
C ARG A 228 21.49 17.12 46.02
N LEU A 229 20.91 16.25 45.19
CA LEU A 229 21.30 14.85 45.09
C LEU A 229 22.28 14.67 43.93
N ALA A 230 23.51 14.27 44.26
CA ALA A 230 24.52 13.88 43.28
C ALA A 230 24.55 12.35 43.17
N GLN A 231 24.38 11.82 41.96
CA GLN A 231 24.50 10.38 41.73
C GLN A 231 25.94 9.93 42.00
N LEU A 232 26.09 8.91 42.82
CA LEU A 232 27.37 8.25 43.06
C LEU A 232 27.68 7.32 41.87
N PRO A 233 28.97 7.08 41.56
CA PRO A 233 29.33 6.08 40.58
C PRO A 233 28.73 4.73 40.99
N ASP A 234 28.22 3.99 40.00
CA ASP A 234 27.68 2.67 40.24
C ASP A 234 28.78 1.78 40.87
N PRO A 235 28.42 0.88 41.80
CA PRO A 235 29.39 -0.06 42.36
C PRO A 235 30.02 -0.92 41.25
N GLU A 236 31.15 -1.57 41.53
CA GLU A 236 31.72 -2.52 40.57
C GLU A 236 30.74 -3.69 40.32
N PRO A 237 30.61 -4.18 39.07
CA PRO A 237 29.78 -5.33 38.79
C PRO A 237 30.22 -6.53 39.64
N PRO A 238 29.28 -7.36 40.14
CA PRO A 238 29.67 -8.62 40.74
C PRO A 238 30.42 -9.46 39.70
N GLU A 239 31.31 -10.33 40.18
CA GLU A 239 32.07 -11.23 39.29
C GLU A 239 31.13 -12.21 38.57
N THR A 240 30.08 -12.64 39.25
CA THR A 240 29.08 -13.60 38.77
C THR A 240 27.65 -13.11 39.01
N PHE A 241 26.72 -13.62 38.20
CA PHE A 241 25.31 -13.25 38.26
C PHE A 241 24.47 -14.50 38.55
N LYS A 242 23.49 -14.40 39.44
CA LYS A 242 22.60 -15.51 39.75
C LYS A 242 21.53 -15.66 38.66
N TYR A 243 21.03 -16.88 38.50
CA TYR A 243 19.84 -17.13 37.69
C TYR A 243 18.56 -16.62 38.37
N SER A 244 18.35 -15.30 38.24
CA SER A 244 17.26 -14.54 38.82
C SER A 244 16.96 -13.31 37.96
N TYR A 245 15.81 -12.68 38.20
CA TYR A 245 15.47 -11.41 37.54
C TYR A 245 16.52 -10.33 37.84
N ASN A 246 16.86 -10.17 39.12
CA ASN A 246 17.86 -9.21 39.55
C ASN A 246 19.26 -9.51 38.95
N GLY A 247 19.66 -10.78 38.88
CA GLY A 247 20.92 -11.20 38.27
C GLY A 247 20.97 -10.89 36.78
N ALA A 248 19.89 -11.16 36.03
CA ALA A 248 19.78 -10.80 34.62
C ALA A 248 19.86 -9.27 34.41
N CYS A 249 19.17 -8.49 35.24
CA CYS A 249 19.27 -7.03 35.19
C CYS A 249 20.69 -6.54 35.55
N GLN A 250 21.34 -7.13 36.55
CA GLN A 250 22.70 -6.74 36.92
C GLN A 250 23.70 -7.07 35.81
N ALA A 251 23.58 -8.23 35.15
CA ALA A 251 24.43 -8.61 34.03
C ALA A 251 24.34 -7.61 32.89
N THR A 252 23.11 -7.32 32.47
CA THR A 252 22.83 -6.43 31.35
C THR A 252 23.13 -4.96 31.68
N LEU A 253 22.77 -4.45 32.85
CA LEU A 253 22.99 -3.05 33.20
C LEU A 253 24.47 -2.71 33.49
N SER A 254 25.27 -3.69 33.90
CA SER A 254 26.66 -3.43 34.27
C SER A 254 27.66 -3.67 33.14
N ARG A 255 27.51 -4.77 32.38
CA ARG A 255 28.45 -5.16 31.30
C ARG A 255 27.79 -5.16 29.92
N GLY A 256 26.48 -5.00 29.83
CA GLY A 256 25.72 -5.19 28.60
C GLY A 256 25.31 -6.64 28.35
N TYR A 257 25.96 -7.61 28.99
CA TYR A 257 25.68 -9.04 28.89
C TYR A 257 26.29 -9.82 30.06
N GLY A 258 25.87 -11.08 30.25
CA GLY A 258 26.50 -11.97 31.20
C GLY A 258 25.82 -13.34 31.31
N GLU A 259 26.60 -14.31 31.77
CA GLU A 259 26.13 -15.66 32.07
C GLU A 259 25.53 -15.72 33.49
N LEU A 260 24.51 -16.55 33.64
CA LEU A 260 23.78 -16.75 34.89
C LEU A 260 24.12 -18.11 35.49
N LEU A 261 24.33 -18.12 36.81
CA LEU A 261 24.70 -19.30 37.56
C LEU A 261 23.49 -20.13 38.00
N TYR A 262 23.63 -21.45 37.92
CA TYR A 262 22.68 -22.39 38.54
C TYR A 262 22.58 -22.14 40.06
N ARG A 263 21.37 -22.31 40.62
CA ARG A 263 21.14 -22.10 42.05
C ARG A 263 21.92 -23.08 42.91
N ASP A 264 21.88 -24.35 42.53
CA ASP A 264 22.31 -25.44 43.40
C ASP A 264 23.81 -25.73 43.28
N THR A 265 24.39 -25.58 42.09
CA THR A 265 25.82 -25.83 41.83
C THR A 265 26.67 -24.57 41.85
N GLY A 266 26.10 -23.41 41.55
CA GLY A 266 26.85 -22.17 41.36
C GLY A 266 27.70 -22.14 40.10
N GLU A 267 27.50 -23.08 39.18
CA GLU A 267 28.19 -23.15 37.88
C GLU A 267 27.49 -22.30 36.82
N VAL A 268 28.22 -21.88 35.79
CA VAL A 268 27.66 -21.15 34.64
C VAL A 268 26.78 -22.06 33.77
N GLY A 269 25.85 -21.45 33.03
CA GLY A 269 25.06 -22.14 31.99
C GLY A 269 23.57 -22.24 32.28
N ALA A 270 23.07 -21.67 33.39
CA ALA A 270 21.63 -21.61 33.64
C ALA A 270 20.91 -20.66 32.65
N GLY A 271 21.61 -19.64 32.17
CA GLY A 271 21.14 -18.77 31.11
C GLY A 271 22.17 -17.70 30.75
N VAL A 272 21.88 -16.95 29.69
CA VAL A 272 22.67 -15.79 29.25
C VAL A 272 21.73 -14.62 29.08
N ALA A 273 22.06 -13.49 29.69
CA ALA A 273 21.32 -12.24 29.54
C ALA A 273 22.15 -11.22 28.75
N PHE A 274 21.50 -10.41 27.92
CA PHE A 274 22.13 -9.36 27.14
C PHE A 274 21.18 -8.18 26.88
N GLN A 275 21.74 -7.00 26.66
CA GLN A 275 20.98 -5.81 26.28
C GLN A 275 20.50 -5.95 24.83
N SER A 276 19.21 -5.67 24.60
CA SER A 276 18.72 -5.46 23.25
C SER A 276 19.24 -4.11 22.77
N GLY A 277 20.02 -4.12 21.68
CA GLY A 277 20.86 -2.99 21.27
C GLY A 277 20.22 -1.59 21.40
N TRP A 278 19.01 -1.39 20.86
CA TRP A 278 18.32 -0.10 20.88
C TRP A 278 17.31 0.06 22.03
N GLY A 279 17.30 -0.86 22.98
CA GLY A 279 16.34 -0.88 24.08
C GLY A 279 15.05 -1.59 23.70
N ASP A 280 13.91 -0.97 23.99
CA ASP A 280 12.59 -1.58 23.83
C ASP A 280 12.19 -1.73 22.36
N GLY A 281 11.44 -2.77 22.04
CA GLY A 281 10.99 -3.03 20.68
C GLY A 281 10.69 -4.49 20.39
N PHE A 282 10.55 -4.79 19.09
CA PHE A 282 10.29 -6.13 18.57
C PHE A 282 11.48 -6.58 17.73
N TYR A 283 12.13 -7.67 18.15
CA TYR A 283 13.35 -8.17 17.53
C TYR A 283 13.11 -9.52 16.87
N GLY A 284 13.55 -9.65 15.61
CA GLY A 284 13.43 -10.89 14.84
C GLY A 284 14.42 -11.95 15.31
N VAL A 285 13.95 -13.19 15.42
CA VAL A 285 14.75 -14.37 15.77
C VAL A 285 14.83 -15.28 14.55
N PHE A 286 16.05 -15.62 14.16
CA PHE A 286 16.35 -16.43 13.00
C PHE A 286 17.10 -17.69 13.41
N GLY A 287 16.87 -18.78 12.69
CA GLY A 287 17.51 -20.07 12.88
C GLY A 287 18.20 -20.50 11.61
N GLU A 288 19.45 -20.95 11.73
CA GLU A 288 20.13 -21.66 10.67
C GLU A 288 19.86 -23.15 10.82
N LYS A 289 19.28 -23.75 9.78
CA LYS A 289 19.01 -25.17 9.71
C LYS A 289 19.99 -25.86 8.79
N HIS A 290 20.60 -26.93 9.30
CA HIS A 290 21.31 -27.92 8.51
C HIS A 290 20.48 -29.19 8.56
N ASP A 291 20.04 -29.70 7.42
CA ASP A 291 19.21 -30.91 7.32
C ASP A 291 17.95 -30.90 8.19
N GLY A 292 17.30 -29.73 8.23
CA GLY A 292 16.09 -29.53 9.02
C GLY A 292 16.31 -29.41 10.53
N ARG A 293 17.54 -29.53 11.03
CA ARG A 293 17.90 -29.29 12.44
C ARG A 293 18.45 -27.89 12.62
N ILE A 294 17.99 -27.17 13.64
CA ILE A 294 18.53 -25.85 13.97
C ILE A 294 19.92 -26.05 14.58
N VAL A 295 20.94 -25.49 13.93
CA VAL A 295 22.35 -25.53 14.40
C VAL A 295 22.72 -24.20 15.06
N ARG A 296 22.15 -23.08 14.61
CA ARG A 296 22.44 -21.76 15.16
C ARG A 296 21.19 -20.90 15.27
N VAL A 297 21.12 -20.07 16.31
CA VAL A 297 20.03 -19.12 16.54
C VAL A 297 20.61 -17.73 16.74
N TYR A 298 20.02 -16.75 16.08
CA TYR A 298 20.44 -15.36 16.12
C TYR A 298 19.27 -14.44 16.40
N VAL A 299 19.47 -13.46 17.28
CA VAL A 299 18.51 -12.38 17.54
C VAL A 299 19.05 -11.10 16.92
N ASN A 300 18.35 -10.57 15.93
CA ASN A 300 18.77 -9.32 15.29
C ASN A 300 18.34 -8.13 16.15
N CYS A 301 19.28 -7.60 16.95
CA CYS A 301 19.08 -6.45 17.83
C CYS A 301 19.49 -5.10 17.19
N GLY A 302 19.92 -5.10 15.92
CA GLY A 302 20.33 -3.89 15.20
C GLY A 302 19.15 -3.24 14.47
N ALA A 303 19.14 -1.91 14.42
CA ALA A 303 18.35 -1.18 13.45
C ALA A 303 18.93 -1.42 12.04
N ASP A 304 18.07 -1.38 11.02
CA ASP A 304 18.51 -1.35 9.63
C ASP A 304 19.65 -0.33 9.48
N PRO A 305 20.82 -0.69 8.94
CA PRO A 305 21.82 0.31 8.61
C PRO A 305 21.17 1.28 7.62
N VAL A 306 20.83 2.48 8.10
CA VAL A 306 20.42 3.58 7.22
C VAL A 306 21.57 3.75 6.25
N ALA A 307 21.30 3.51 4.97
CA ALA A 307 22.29 3.72 3.93
C ALA A 307 22.86 5.13 4.14
N LEU A 308 24.15 5.22 4.46
CA LEU A 308 24.86 6.49 4.51
C LEU A 308 24.57 7.17 3.16
N ALA A 309 23.77 8.22 3.20
CA ALA A 309 23.47 8.99 2.01
C ALA A 309 24.82 9.34 1.40
N LYS A 310 25.10 8.81 0.20
CA LYS A 310 26.28 9.19 -0.55
C LYS A 310 26.23 10.70 -0.62
N SER A 311 27.17 11.38 0.02
CA SER A 311 27.36 12.81 -0.13
C SER A 311 27.51 13.04 -1.63
N GLU A 312 26.49 13.67 -2.23
CA GLU A 312 26.60 14.10 -3.63
C GLU A 312 27.85 14.97 -3.74
N PRO A 313 28.71 14.75 -4.74
CA PRO A 313 29.85 15.62 -4.94
C PRO A 313 29.32 17.03 -5.23
N GLU A 314 29.71 18.00 -4.40
CA GLU A 314 29.51 19.42 -4.65
C GLU A 314 30.09 19.76 -6.03
N ASP A 315 29.22 19.92 -7.03
CA ASP A 315 29.58 20.51 -8.31
C ASP A 315 29.72 22.04 -8.11
N SER A 316 30.86 22.44 -7.55
CA SER A 316 31.28 23.83 -7.50
C SER A 316 32.12 24.14 -8.73
N THR A 317 31.47 24.40 -9.87
CA THR A 317 32.11 25.09 -10.99
C THR A 317 31.43 26.45 -11.19
N PRO A 318 32.02 27.58 -10.76
CA PRO A 318 31.47 28.89 -11.06
C PRO A 318 31.68 29.21 -12.56
N ALA A 319 30.59 29.56 -13.24
CA ALA A 319 30.62 30.04 -14.61
C ALA A 319 31.50 31.30 -14.74
N PRO A 320 32.41 31.38 -15.72
CA PRO A 320 33.15 32.61 -15.98
C PRO A 320 32.22 33.63 -16.65
N THR A 321 32.00 34.76 -15.97
CA THR A 321 31.48 35.97 -16.60
C THR A 321 32.53 36.55 -17.56
N ALA A 322 32.21 36.54 -18.86
CA ALA A 322 32.75 37.45 -19.86
C ALA A 322 31.66 37.74 -20.90
#